data_AF-A0A831NTV5-F1
#
_entry.id   AF-A0A831NTV5-F1
#
_cell.length_a   1.000
_cell.length_b   1.000
_cell.length_c   1.000
_cell.angle_alpha   90.00
_cell.angle_beta   90.00
_cell.angle_gamma   90.00
#
_symmetry.space_group_name_H-M   'P 1'
#
loop_
_entity.id
_entity.type
_entity.pdbx_description
1 polymer ?
#
loop_
_entity_poly.entity_id
_entity_poly.type
_entity_poly.pdbx_seq_one_letter_code
_entity_poly.pdbx_strand_id
1 'polypeptide(L)'
;PLVVLVNEGSASASEIVAGALQDHNRAVIMGRTTFGKGSVQTIVPISSKIAIKLTTARYYTPNGRSIQAEGIQPDIELSKVKLKELKKGLKEVKESDLADHLANPDKKKSNKKNGKNGNGGKKLLEEDYELNEALNLHKGIAIFSKR
;
A
#
# COMPACT_ATOMS: atom_id res chain seq x y z
N PRO A 1 -5.98 0.07 12.21
CA PRO A 1 -5.85 -0.58 10.88
C PRO A 1 -4.38 -0.56 10.46
N LEU A 2 -3.91 -1.52 9.67
CA LEU A 2 -2.53 -1.58 9.18
C LEU A 2 -2.54 -1.95 7.70
N VAL A 3 -1.77 -1.23 6.89
CA VAL A 3 -1.52 -1.52 5.48
C VAL A 3 -0.01 -1.64 5.33
N VAL A 4 0.46 -2.69 4.65
CA VAL A 4 1.87 -2.93 4.39
C VAL A 4 2.11 -2.87 2.89
N LEU A 5 3.00 -2.00 2.47
CA LEU A 5 3.41 -1.88 1.08
C LEU A 5 4.54 -2.86 0.77
N VAL A 6 4.38 -3.62 -0.32
CA VAL A 6 5.36 -4.60 -0.79
C VAL A 6 5.59 -4.46 -2.29
N ASN A 7 6.76 -4.93 -2.74
CA ASN A 7 7.13 -4.95 -4.16
C ASN A 7 8.15 -6.06 -4.43
N GLU A 8 8.63 -6.17 -5.67
CA GLU A 8 9.57 -7.20 -6.12
C GLU A 8 10.96 -7.10 -5.43
N GLY A 9 11.26 -5.96 -4.80
CA GLY A 9 12.46 -5.77 -3.98
C GLY A 9 12.30 -6.24 -2.53
N SER A 10 11.07 -6.54 -2.09
CA SER A 10 10.78 -7.10 -0.78
C SER A 10 11.18 -8.58 -0.78
N ALA A 11 12.21 -8.93 -0.01
CA ALA A 11 12.78 -10.27 -0.04
C ALA A 11 13.11 -10.78 1.37
N SER A 12 13.14 -12.11 1.53
CA SER A 12 13.63 -12.77 2.75
C SER A 12 12.80 -12.38 3.98
N ALA A 13 13.40 -11.74 4.99
CA ALA A 13 12.71 -11.41 6.24
C ALA A 13 11.45 -10.55 6.04
N SER A 14 11.46 -9.62 5.07
CA SER A 14 10.29 -8.79 4.76
C SER A 14 9.10 -9.62 4.27
N GLU A 15 9.36 -10.71 3.53
CA GLU A 15 8.32 -11.62 3.04
C GLU A 15 7.75 -12.48 4.17
N ILE A 16 8.59 -12.88 5.13
CA ILE A 16 8.15 -13.59 6.34
C ILE A 16 7.19 -12.70 7.14
N VAL A 17 7.54 -11.42 7.33
CA VAL A 17 6.70 -10.46 8.05
C VAL A 17 5.40 -10.19 7.30
N ALA A 18 5.47 -9.91 5.99
CA ALA A 18 4.28 -9.67 5.18
C ALA A 18 3.34 -10.89 5.15
N GLY A 19 3.88 -12.09 4.92
CA GLY A 19 3.12 -13.33 4.91
C GLY A 19 2.48 -13.65 6.27
N ALA A 20 3.20 -13.45 7.38
CA ALA A 20 2.64 -13.68 8.71
C ALA A 20 1.51 -12.69 9.05
N LEU A 21 1.67 -11.41 8.67
CA LEU A 21 0.64 -10.39 8.85
C LEU A 21 -0.61 -10.68 8.00
N GLN A 22 -0.41 -11.15 6.76
CA GLN A 22 -1.47 -11.55 5.84
C GLN A 22 -2.23 -12.77 6.38
N ASP A 23 -1.52 -13.85 6.69
CA ASP A 23 -2.11 -15.11 7.13
C ASP A 23 -2.92 -14.97 8.43
N HIS A 24 -2.51 -14.08 9.33
CA HIS A 24 -3.24 -13.78 10.56
C HIS A 24 -4.29 -12.67 10.42
N ASN A 25 -4.56 -12.19 9.21
CA ASN A 25 -5.49 -11.08 8.94
C ASN A 25 -5.20 -9.83 9.79
N ARG A 26 -3.92 -9.52 10.03
CA ARG A 26 -3.47 -8.40 10.89
C ARG A 26 -3.18 -7.13 10.11
N ALA A 27 -2.89 -7.25 8.83
CA ALA A 27 -2.69 -6.15 7.91
C ALA A 27 -3.23 -6.51 6.53
N VAL A 28 -3.56 -5.47 5.75
CA VAL A 28 -3.77 -5.62 4.30
C VAL A 28 -2.43 -5.44 3.60
N ILE A 29 -2.01 -6.42 2.82
CA ILE A 29 -0.81 -6.36 1.98
C ILE A 29 -1.19 -5.71 0.65
N MET A 30 -0.49 -4.65 0.28
CA MET A 30 -0.77 -3.87 -0.92
C MET A 30 0.51 -3.66 -1.72
N GLY A 31 0.41 -3.63 -3.05
CA GLY A 31 1.55 -3.35 -3.91
C GLY A 31 1.73 -4.43 -4.96
N ARG A 32 2.92 -5.01 -5.07
CA ARG A 32 3.27 -5.98 -6.11
C ARG A 32 3.87 -7.23 -5.49
N THR A 33 3.77 -8.37 -6.18
CA THR A 33 4.32 -9.64 -5.71
C THR A 33 5.79 -9.50 -5.30
N THR A 34 6.13 -10.08 -4.15
CA THR A 34 7.48 -10.00 -3.58
C THR A 34 8.47 -10.89 -4.31
N PHE A 35 9.75 -10.83 -3.91
CA PHE A 35 10.85 -11.47 -4.64
C PHE A 35 10.76 -13.01 -4.71
N GLY A 36 10.30 -13.66 -3.65
CA GLY A 36 10.19 -15.13 -3.55
C GLY A 36 11.41 -15.83 -2.95
N LYS A 37 12.11 -15.22 -1.98
CA LYS A 37 13.23 -15.87 -1.29
C LYS A 37 12.75 -16.53 0.01
N GLY A 38 12.34 -17.78 -0.11
CA GLY A 38 11.85 -18.62 0.99
C GLY A 38 12.86 -19.61 1.55
N SER A 39 14.17 -19.32 1.50
CA SER A 39 15.22 -20.28 1.90
C SER A 39 16.26 -19.69 2.84
N VAL A 40 16.81 -20.56 3.69
CA VAL A 40 17.92 -20.28 4.61
C VAL A 40 19.20 -20.83 4.05
N GLN A 41 20.26 -20.04 4.10
CA GLN A 41 21.59 -20.46 3.68
C GLN A 41 22.54 -20.38 4.87
N THR A 42 23.26 -21.48 5.11
CA THR A 42 24.29 -21.59 6.14
C THR A 42 25.65 -21.68 5.46
N ILE A 43 26.66 -21.00 6.02
CA ILE A 43 28.04 -21.12 5.57
C ILE A 43 28.67 -22.28 6.34
N VAL A 44 29.05 -23.34 5.63
CA VAL A 44 29.72 -24.52 6.19
C VAL A 44 31.19 -24.49 5.78
N PRO A 45 32.12 -24.26 6.71
CA PRO A 45 33.55 -24.29 6.41
C PRO A 45 34.01 -25.70 5.99
N ILE A 46 34.77 -25.81 4.91
CA ILE A 46 35.46 -27.06 4.52
C ILE A 46 36.91 -27.03 5.02
N SER A 47 37.55 -25.86 4.99
CA SER A 47 38.92 -25.63 5.45
C SER A 47 39.06 -24.20 5.98
N SER A 48 40.26 -23.83 6.45
CA SER A 48 40.55 -22.48 6.96
C SER A 48 40.35 -21.35 5.95
N LYS A 49 40.27 -21.66 4.64
CA LYS A 49 40.12 -20.67 3.57
C LYS A 49 38.91 -20.91 2.65
N ILE A 50 38.19 -22.02 2.81
CA ILE A 50 37.13 -22.45 1.89
C ILE A 50 35.87 -22.78 2.68
N ALA A 51 34.72 -22.30 2.21
CA ALA A 51 33.42 -22.62 2.76
C ALA A 51 32.37 -22.81 1.66
N ILE A 52 31.33 -23.59 1.95
CA ILE A 52 30.17 -23.77 1.08
C ILE A 52 29.01 -22.98 1.66
N LYS A 53 28.31 -22.24 0.81
CA LYS A 53 27.01 -21.67 1.16
C LYS A 53 25.92 -22.66 0.77
N LEU A 54 25.39 -23.37 1.76
CA LEU A 54 24.43 -24.46 1.56
C LEU A 54 23.03 -24.01 1.98
N THR A 55 22.02 -24.34 1.17
CA THR A 55 20.62 -24.14 1.58
C THR A 55 20.24 -25.23 2.58
N THR A 56 19.87 -24.84 3.80
CA THR A 56 19.64 -25.76 4.92
C THR A 56 18.18 -25.84 5.33
N ALA A 57 17.38 -24.84 5.01
CA ALA A 57 15.95 -24.82 5.34
C ALA A 57 15.13 -23.98 4.35
N ARG A 58 13.80 -24.15 4.44
CA ARG A 58 12.80 -23.30 3.79
C ARG A 58 11.91 -22.65 4.84
N TYR A 59 11.47 -21.44 4.55
CA TYR A 59 10.45 -20.75 5.32
C TYR A 59 9.08 -20.97 4.70
N TYR A 60 8.11 -21.16 5.57
CA TYR A 60 6.69 -21.25 5.25
C TYR A 60 5.95 -20.19 6.06
N THR A 61 4.89 -19.63 5.49
CA THR A 61 4.01 -18.73 6.23
C THR A 61 3.23 -19.52 7.31
N PRO A 62 2.58 -18.86 8.29
CA PRO A 62 1.80 -19.55 9.33
C PRO A 62 0.75 -20.54 8.80
N ASN A 63 0.15 -20.28 7.62
CA ASN A 63 -0.79 -21.17 6.96
C ASN A 63 -0.12 -22.30 6.15
N GLY A 64 1.21 -22.46 6.24
CA GLY A 64 1.95 -23.53 5.56
C GLY A 64 2.24 -23.28 4.08
N ARG A 65 2.07 -22.05 3.58
CA ARG A 65 2.38 -21.69 2.18
C ARG A 65 3.88 -21.50 1.99
N SER A 66 4.43 -22.08 0.92
CA SER A 66 5.81 -21.82 0.49
C SER A 66 5.87 -20.49 -0.24
N ILE A 67 6.90 -19.70 0.03
CA ILE A 67 7.16 -18.43 -0.69
C ILE A 67 8.34 -18.55 -1.67
N GLN A 68 9.04 -19.68 -1.68
CA GLN A 68 10.22 -19.87 -2.52
C GLN A 68 9.84 -19.87 -4.01
N ALA A 69 10.47 -18.98 -4.79
CA ALA A 69 10.21 -18.75 -6.22
C ALA A 69 8.80 -18.25 -6.57
N GLU A 70 7.96 -17.92 -5.58
CA GLU A 70 6.61 -17.40 -5.79
C GLU A 70 6.43 -16.01 -5.16
N GLY A 71 6.95 -15.80 -3.95
CA GLY A 71 6.73 -14.58 -3.18
C GLY A 71 5.40 -14.56 -2.44
N ILE A 72 5.13 -13.42 -1.80
CA ILE A 72 3.85 -13.06 -1.20
C ILE A 72 3.07 -12.28 -2.25
N GLN A 73 1.91 -12.82 -2.63
CA GLN A 73 0.94 -12.09 -3.44
C GLN A 73 0.22 -11.06 -2.55
N PRO A 74 0.12 -9.78 -2.97
CA PRO A 74 -0.59 -8.77 -2.22
C PRO A 74 -2.11 -9.04 -2.24
N ASP A 75 -2.82 -8.62 -1.19
CA ASP A 75 -4.29 -8.64 -1.16
C ASP A 75 -4.88 -7.62 -2.15
N ILE A 76 -4.17 -6.52 -2.37
CA ILE A 76 -4.52 -5.47 -3.34
C ILE A 76 -3.31 -5.18 -4.21
N GLU A 77 -3.39 -5.56 -5.48
CA GLU A 77 -2.34 -5.33 -6.46
C GLU A 77 -2.34 -3.88 -6.96
N LEU A 78 -1.15 -3.27 -7.04
CA LEU A 78 -0.93 -1.93 -7.59
C LEU A 78 -0.07 -2.02 -8.85
N SER A 79 -0.49 -1.30 -9.88
CA SER A 79 0.27 -1.16 -11.12
C SER A 79 1.26 0.01 -11.05
N LYS A 80 2.40 -0.12 -11.73
CA LYS A 80 3.33 0.99 -11.97
C LYS A 80 2.70 1.99 -12.95
N VAL A 81 2.08 3.04 -12.44
CA VAL A 81 1.41 4.06 -13.25
C VAL A 81 2.23 5.35 -13.32
N LYS A 82 2.11 6.08 -14.44
CA LYS A 82 2.50 7.48 -14.52
C LYS A 82 1.23 8.33 -14.52
N LEU A 83 1.08 9.15 -13.49
CA LEU A 83 -0.05 10.06 -13.42
C LEU A 83 0.20 11.26 -14.34
N LYS A 84 -0.86 11.69 -15.03
CA LYS A 84 -0.87 12.92 -15.80
C LYS A 84 -2.11 13.70 -15.38
N GLU A 85 -1.92 14.94 -14.96
CA GLU A 85 -3.08 15.82 -14.75
C GLU A 85 -3.81 16.01 -16.08
N LEU A 86 -5.07 15.59 -16.11
CA LEU A 86 -5.98 15.98 -17.18
C LEU A 86 -6.29 17.47 -16.98
N LYS A 87 -5.93 18.30 -17.97
CA LYS A 87 -6.32 19.72 -17.98
C LYS A 87 -7.83 19.77 -17.79
N LYS A 88 -8.30 20.52 -16.78
CA LYS A 88 -9.72 20.77 -16.49
C LYS A 88 -10.36 21.47 -17.71
N GLY A 89 -10.77 20.69 -18.71
CA GLY A 89 -11.32 21.20 -19.97
C GLY A 89 -12.76 21.69 -19.83
N LEU A 90 -13.48 21.28 -18.78
CA LEU A 90 -14.85 21.69 -18.51
C LEU A 90 -14.95 22.05 -17.03
N LYS A 91 -15.40 23.27 -16.72
CA LYS A 91 -15.84 23.61 -15.36
C LYS A 91 -17.00 22.67 -15.05
N GLU A 92 -16.80 21.73 -14.13
CA GLU A 92 -17.89 20.98 -13.51
C GLU A 92 -18.81 21.99 -12.81
N VAL A 93 -19.95 22.29 -13.44
CA VAL A 93 -20.95 23.20 -12.86
C VAL A 93 -21.63 22.45 -11.72
N LYS A 94 -21.58 23.02 -10.52
CA LYS A 94 -22.37 22.53 -9.39
C LYS A 94 -23.67 23.30 -9.31
N GLU A 95 -24.68 22.70 -8.69
CA GLU A 95 -25.94 23.38 -8.37
C GLU A 95 -25.68 24.75 -7.73
N SER A 96 -24.74 24.82 -6.76
CA SER A 96 -24.35 26.09 -6.11
C SER A 96 -23.74 27.17 -7.01
N ASP A 97 -23.32 26.80 -8.22
CA ASP A 97 -22.70 27.71 -9.18
C ASP A 97 -23.74 28.28 -10.18
N LEU A 98 -25.00 27.78 -10.15
CA LEU A 98 -26.11 28.30 -10.95
C LEU A 98 -26.71 29.56 -10.33
N ALA A 99 -27.19 30.47 -11.18
CA ALA A 99 -27.70 31.78 -10.78
C ALA A 99 -28.90 31.69 -9.82
N ASP A 100 -29.79 30.72 -10.02
CA ASP A 100 -31.04 30.55 -9.27
C ASP A 100 -31.06 29.31 -8.37
N HIS A 101 -29.91 28.87 -7.87
CA HIS A 101 -29.85 27.66 -7.06
C HIS A 101 -30.51 27.82 -5.68
N LEU A 102 -31.08 26.72 -5.19
CA LEU A 102 -31.68 26.70 -3.86
C LEU A 102 -30.63 26.72 -2.76
N ALA A 103 -30.80 27.60 -1.77
CA ALA A 103 -29.95 27.64 -0.59
C ALA A 103 -30.17 26.39 0.28
N ASN A 104 -29.09 25.81 0.80
CA ASN A 104 -29.19 24.69 1.72
C ASN A 104 -29.75 25.18 3.08
N PRO A 105 -30.92 24.67 3.54
CA PRO A 105 -31.61 25.15 4.74
C PRO A 105 -30.84 24.90 6.04
N ASP A 106 -29.96 23.89 6.07
CA ASP A 106 -29.16 23.53 7.27
C ASP A 106 -27.80 24.24 7.33
N LYS A 107 -27.50 25.09 6.34
CA LYS A 107 -26.18 25.72 6.23
C LYS A 107 -26.05 26.89 7.20
N LYS A 108 -25.65 26.60 8.44
CA LYS A 108 -25.14 27.63 9.37
C LYS A 108 -24.08 28.46 8.65
N LYS A 109 -24.12 29.80 8.76
CA LYS A 109 -23.12 30.74 8.20
C LYS A 109 -21.72 30.42 8.76
N SER A 110 -21.06 29.42 8.19
CA SER A 110 -19.67 29.09 8.51
C SER A 110 -18.81 30.05 7.70
N ASN A 111 -18.13 30.96 8.40
CA ASN A 111 -17.02 31.73 7.87
C ASN A 111 -16.12 30.76 7.08
N LYS A 112 -15.93 31.01 5.77
CA LYS A 112 -15.03 30.22 4.91
C LYS A 112 -13.60 30.37 5.44
N LYS A 113 -13.24 29.60 6.48
CA LYS A 113 -11.85 29.21 6.69
C LYS A 113 -11.52 28.29 5.53
N ASN A 114 -10.82 28.85 4.54
CA ASN A 114 -10.13 28.07 3.52
C ASN A 114 -9.26 27.04 4.25
N GLY A 115 -9.78 25.82 4.39
CA GLY A 115 -9.04 24.66 4.86
C GLY A 115 -7.92 24.41 3.87
N LYS A 116 -6.73 24.91 4.20
CA LYS A 116 -5.47 24.79 3.45
C LYS A 116 -4.91 23.35 3.47
N ASN A 117 -5.78 22.33 3.50
CA ASN A 117 -5.39 20.91 3.55
C ASN A 117 -5.54 20.17 2.20
N GLY A 118 -5.98 20.85 1.15
CA GLY A 118 -6.20 20.24 -0.17
C GLY A 118 -4.96 20.07 -1.05
N ASN A 119 -3.84 20.76 -0.76
CA ASN A 119 -2.64 20.69 -1.59
C ASN A 119 -1.73 19.50 -1.29
N GLY A 120 -1.73 18.99 -0.04
CA GLY A 120 -0.85 17.89 0.36
C GLY A 120 -1.17 16.56 -0.32
N GLY A 121 -2.46 16.22 -0.44
CA GLY A 121 -2.89 14.96 -1.08
C GLY A 121 -2.61 14.93 -2.58
N LYS A 122 -2.82 16.06 -3.28
CA LYS A 122 -2.48 16.17 -4.71
C LYS A 122 -0.99 16.06 -4.97
N LYS A 123 -0.17 16.70 -4.14
CA LYS A 123 1.28 16.60 -4.21
C LYS A 123 1.75 15.16 -3.97
N LEU A 124 1.19 14.48 -2.96
CA LEU A 124 1.55 13.10 -2.65
C LEU A 124 1.13 12.12 -3.75
N LEU A 125 -0.03 12.32 -4.38
CA LEU A 125 -0.46 11.55 -5.56
C LEU A 125 0.59 11.59 -6.67
N GLU A 126 1.08 12.78 -7.01
CA GLU A 126 2.05 12.98 -8.09
C GLU A 126 3.45 12.46 -7.74
N GLU A 127 3.86 12.59 -6.48
CA GLU A 127 5.18 12.15 -6.00
C GLU A 127 5.24 10.64 -5.73
N ASP A 128 4.19 10.08 -5.11
CA ASP A 128 4.14 8.69 -4.67
C ASP A 128 2.69 8.15 -4.68
N TYR A 129 2.30 7.64 -5.85
CA TYR A 129 0.99 7.02 -6.06
C TYR A 129 0.73 5.83 -5.13
N GLU A 130 1.72 4.94 -4.94
CA GLU A 130 1.56 3.71 -4.15
C GLU A 130 1.28 4.05 -2.69
N LEU A 131 2.01 5.02 -2.12
CA LEU A 131 1.79 5.51 -0.77
C LEU A 131 0.43 6.20 -0.62
N ASN A 132 0.02 6.99 -1.61
CA ASN A 132 -1.26 7.67 -1.56
C ASN A 132 -2.45 6.68 -1.57
N GLU A 133 -2.38 5.64 -2.40
CA GLU A 133 -3.41 4.59 -2.43
C GLU A 133 -3.48 3.82 -1.10
N ALA A 134 -2.34 3.45 -0.54
CA ALA A 134 -2.29 2.83 0.78
C ALA A 134 -2.90 3.73 1.87
N LEU A 135 -2.64 5.03 1.81
CA LEU A 135 -3.22 6.01 2.72
C LEU A 135 -4.74 6.14 2.55
N ASN A 136 -5.23 6.11 1.31
CA ASN A 136 -6.67 6.15 1.02
C ASN A 136 -7.38 4.92 1.57
N LEU A 137 -6.83 3.73 1.33
CA LEU A 137 -7.33 2.49 1.90
C LEU A 137 -7.34 2.54 3.43
N HIS A 138 -6.22 2.94 4.04
CA HIS A 138 -6.11 3.02 5.50
C HIS A 138 -7.15 3.97 6.11
N LYS A 139 -7.37 5.14 5.50
CA LYS A 139 -8.42 6.08 5.90
C LYS A 139 -9.80 5.46 5.75
N GLY A 140 -10.07 4.75 4.65
CA GLY A 140 -11.32 4.03 4.43
C GLY A 140 -11.61 3.03 5.55
N ILE A 141 -10.66 2.14 5.86
CA ILE A 141 -10.79 1.17 6.95
C ILE A 141 -10.99 1.89 8.29
N ALA A 142 -10.26 2.97 8.55
CA ALA A 142 -10.40 3.75 9.79
C ALA A 142 -11.78 4.40 9.94
N ILE A 143 -12.39 4.85 8.85
CA ILE A 143 -13.75 5.41 8.84
C ILE A 143 -14.77 4.31 9.16
N PHE A 144 -14.67 3.14 8.50
CA PHE A 144 -15.58 2.02 8.74
C PHE A 144 -15.43 1.43 10.14
N SER A 145 -14.21 1.35 10.67
CA SER A 145 -13.95 0.82 12.02
C SER A 145 -14.43 1.74 13.15
N LYS A 146 -14.76 3.00 12.86
CA LYS A 146 -15.29 3.96 13.84
C LYS A 146 -16.83 4.03 13.85
N ARG A 147 -17.49 3.39 12.90
CA ARG A 147 -18.94 3.21 12.90
C ARG A 147 -19.29 1.91 13.61
#